data_AF-A0A0E0H2Q3-F1
#
_entry.id   AF-A0A0E0H2Q3-F1
#
_cell.length_a   1.000
_cell.length_b   1.000
_cell.length_c   1.000
_cell.angle_alpha   90.00
_cell.angle_beta   90.00
_cell.angle_gamma   90.00
#
_symmetry.space_group_name_H-M   'P 1'
#
loop_
_entity.id
_entity.type
_entity.pdbx_description
1 polymer ?
#
loop_
_entity_poly.entity_id
_entity_poly.type
_entity_poly.pdbx_seq_one_letter_code
_entity_poly.pdbx_strand_id
1 'polypeptide(L)' 'MAEIEIKTAPADFRFPTTNQTRHCFTRYIEYHRCVNAKGEATADCEKFAKYYRSLCPAEWVEKWNEQRENGTFAGPL' A
#
# COMPACT_ATOMS: atom_id res chain seq x y z
N MET A 1 3.34 15.62 24.97
CA MET A 1 4.15 15.22 23.80
C MET A 1 3.62 13.87 23.37
N ALA A 2 3.20 13.70 22.11
CA ALA A 2 2.85 12.37 21.61
C ALA A 2 4.13 11.54 21.53
N GLU A 3 4.12 10.36 22.13
CA GLU A 3 5.24 9.43 22.07
C GLU A 3 5.40 8.90 20.64
N ILE A 4 6.60 9.03 20.07
CA ILE A 4 6.88 8.60 18.70
C ILE A 4 7.16 7.10 18.73
N GLU A 5 6.17 6.29 18.36
CA GLU A 5 6.37 4.85 18.20
C GLU A 5 7.10 4.54 16.88
N ILE A 6 8.34 4.05 16.96
CA ILE A 6 9.10 3.61 15.78
C ILE A 6 8.62 2.21 15.36
N LYS A 7 7.73 2.16 14.37
CA LYS A 7 7.20 0.92 13.78
C LYS A 7 7.22 1.00 12.25
N THR A 8 7.35 -0.15 11.59
CA THR A 8 7.33 -0.28 10.12
C THR A 8 6.50 -1.50 9.70
N ALA A 9 6.40 -1.76 8.39
CA ALA A 9 5.70 -2.92 7.86
C ALA A 9 6.29 -4.24 8.40
N PRO A 10 5.45 -5.18 8.86
CA PRO A 10 5.91 -6.48 9.34
C PRO A 10 6.42 -7.35 8.18
N ALA A 11 7.22 -8.37 8.51
CA ALA A 11 7.62 -9.39 7.54
C ALA A 11 6.41 -10.21 7.09
N ASP A 12 6.21 -10.33 5.77
CA ASP A 12 5.15 -11.13 5.17
C ASP A 12 5.76 -12.42 4.59
N PHE A 13 5.37 -13.57 5.14
CA PHE A 13 5.87 -14.88 4.72
C PHE A 13 5.54 -15.24 3.27
N ARG A 14 4.58 -14.54 2.64
CA ARG A 14 4.28 -14.68 1.20
C ARG A 14 5.41 -14.14 0.32
N PHE A 15 6.27 -13.27 0.85
CA PHE A 15 7.36 -12.60 0.13
C PHE A 15 8.72 -12.79 0.82
N PRO A 16 9.25 -14.03 0.89
CA PRO A 16 10.48 -14.34 1.63
C PRO A 16 11.76 -13.94 0.89
N THR A 17 11.67 -13.53 -0.38
CA THR A 17 12.84 -13.22 -1.22
C THR A 17 13.27 -11.77 -1.06
N THR A 18 14.51 -11.46 -1.46
CA THR A 18 15.04 -10.08 -1.44
C THR A 18 14.26 -9.14 -2.36
N ASN A 19 13.57 -9.65 -3.39
CA ASN A 19 12.79 -8.81 -4.30
C ASN A 19 11.42 -8.45 -3.70
N GLN A 20 11.35 -7.28 -3.07
CA GLN A 20 10.15 -6.75 -2.40
C GLN A 20 9.18 -6.00 -3.33
N THR A 21 9.45 -5.97 -4.64
CA THR A 21 8.60 -5.29 -5.64
C THR A 21 7.15 -5.79 -5.59
N ARG A 22 6.97 -7.11 -5.53
CA ARG A 22 5.63 -7.72 -5.43
C ARG A 22 4.96 -7.41 -4.09
N HIS A 23 5.73 -7.36 -3.00
CA HIS A 23 5.21 -7.03 -1.68
C HIS A 23 4.64 -5.60 -1.66
N CYS A 24 5.41 -4.62 -2.16
CA CYS A 24 4.95 -3.25 -2.32
C CYS A 24 3.66 -3.17 -3.15
N PHE A 25 3.65 -3.78 -4.34
CA PHE A 25 2.50 -3.74 -5.25
C PHE A 25 1.24 -4.38 -4.64
N THR A 26 1.39 -5.52 -3.96
CA THR A 26 0.28 -6.18 -3.27
C THR A 26 -0.30 -5.31 -2.16
N ARG A 27 0.53 -4.64 -1.34
CA ARG A 27 0.04 -3.74 -0.28
C ARG A 27 -0.69 -2.52 -0.82
N TYR A 28 -0.21 -1.96 -1.93
CA TYR A 28 -0.89 -0.86 -2.62
C TYR A 28 -2.28 -1.26 -3.10
N ILE A 29 -2.40 -2.43 -3.73
CA ILE A 29 -3.69 -2.97 -4.18
C ILE A 29 -4.62 -3.30 -3.00
N GLU A 30 -4.11 -3.96 -1.95
CA GLU A 30 -4.90 -4.30 -0.76
C GLU A 30 -5.52 -3.05 -0.12
N TYR A 31 -4.77 -1.95 -0.04
CA TYR A 31 -5.29 -0.65 0.43
C TYR A 31 -6.46 -0.16 -0.43
N HIS A 32 -6.27 -0.08 -1.75
CA HIS A 32 -7.29 0.48 -2.63
C HIS A 32 -8.51 -0.43 -2.78
N ARG A 33 -8.35 -1.75 -2.75
CA ARG A 33 -9.47 -2.70 -2.66
C ARG A 33 -10.25 -2.52 -1.36
N CYS A 34 -9.56 -2.31 -0.24
CA CYS A 34 -10.20 -2.05 1.06
C CYS A 34 -11.04 -0.77 1.00
N VAL A 35 -10.49 0.30 0.43
CA VAL A 35 -11.19 1.58 0.24
C VAL A 35 -12.39 1.43 -0.71
N ASN A 36 -12.23 0.75 -1.84
CA ASN A 36 -13.31 0.51 -2.80
C ASN A 36 -14.45 -0.33 -2.20
N ALA A 37 -14.12 -1.37 -1.42
CA ALA A 37 -15.12 -2.27 -0.83
C ALA A 37 -15.86 -1.65 0.37
N LYS A 38 -15.16 -0.86 1.20
CA LYS A 38 -15.73 -0.30 2.44
C LYS A 38 -16.24 1.13 2.28
N GLY A 39 -15.93 1.84 1.19
CA GLY A 39 -16.38 3.21 0.91
C GLY A 39 -15.73 4.30 1.77
N GLU A 40 -15.18 3.97 2.93
CA GLU A 40 -14.43 4.86 3.82
C GLU A 40 -13.06 4.27 4.18
N ALA A 41 -12.09 5.16 4.42
CA ALA A 41 -10.76 4.83 4.94
C ALA A 41 -10.85 4.39 6.42
N THR A 42 -11.51 3.26 6.66
CA THR A 42 -11.60 2.65 7.99
C THR A 42 -10.21 2.35 8.55
N ALA A 43 -10.09 2.30 9.87
CA ALA A 43 -8.83 2.03 10.57
C ALA A 43 -8.11 0.74 10.12
N ASP A 44 -8.84 -0.20 9.51
CA ASP A 44 -8.26 -1.39 8.89
C ASP A 44 -7.54 -1.09 7.57
N CYS A 45 -8.11 -0.21 6.73
CA CYS A 45 -7.47 0.19 5.48
C CYS A 45 -6.23 1.06 5.74
N GLU A 46 -6.24 1.89 6.80
CA GLU A 46 -5.08 2.70 7.18
C GLU A 46 -3.82 1.88 7.50
N LYS A 47 -3.98 0.65 8.01
CA LYS A 47 -2.85 -0.26 8.23
C LYS A 47 -2.13 -0.58 6.91
N PHE A 48 -2.89 -0.88 5.86
CA PHE A 48 -2.33 -1.09 4.52
C PHE A 48 -1.71 0.19 3.97
N ALA A 49 -2.29 1.35 4.28
CA ALA A 49 -1.73 2.63 3.89
C ALA A 49 -0.34 2.88 4.47
N LYS A 50 -0.15 2.56 5.76
CA LYS A 50 1.16 2.64 6.41
C LYS A 50 2.15 1.67 5.75
N TYR A 51 1.73 0.43 5.47
CA TYR A 51 2.63 -0.58 4.92
C TYR A 51 3.11 -0.27 3.51
N TYR A 52 2.23 0.11 2.57
CA TYR A 52 2.69 0.41 1.21
C TYR A 52 3.58 1.66 1.20
N ARG A 53 3.32 2.67 2.06
CA ARG A 53 4.18 3.87 2.18
C ARG A 53 5.57 3.55 2.74
N SER A 54 5.70 2.54 3.60
CA SER A 54 6.99 2.09 4.11
C SER A 54 7.78 1.21 3.14
N LEU A 55 7.09 0.48 2.25
CA LEU A 55 7.71 -0.49 1.34
C LEU A 55 7.97 0.07 -0.07
N CYS A 56 7.08 0.92 -0.57
CA CYS A 56 7.13 1.40 -1.95
C CYS A 56 7.94 2.69 -2.06
N PRO A 57 8.76 2.83 -3.12
CA PRO A 57 9.30 4.14 -3.51
C PRO A 57 8.17 5.14 -3.78
N ALA A 58 8.33 6.39 -3.33
CA ALA A 58 7.32 7.44 -3.53
C ALA A 58 6.98 7.64 -5.01
N GLU A 59 8.00 7.64 -5.88
CA GLU A 59 7.84 7.77 -7.33
C GLU A 59 6.90 6.71 -7.94
N TRP A 60 6.93 5.47 -7.43
CA TRP A 60 6.05 4.42 -7.92
C TRP A 60 4.60 4.65 -7.49
N VAL A 61 4.42 5.06 -6.24
CA VAL A 61 3.09 5.37 -5.70
C VAL A 61 2.46 6.54 -6.46
N GLU A 62 3.22 7.60 -6.72
CA GLU A 62 2.76 8.76 -7.49
C GLU A 62 2.33 8.36 -8.90
N LYS A 63 3.18 7.63 -9.64
CA LYS A 63 2.86 7.13 -10.96
C LYS A 63 1.61 6.25 -10.98
N TRP A 64 1.44 5.37 -9.99
CA TRP A 64 0.24 4.54 -9.90
C TRP A 64 -1.00 5.35 -9.55
N ASN A 65 -0.88 6.39 -8.71
CA ASN A 65 -1.99 7.29 -8.42
C ASN A 65 -2.43 8.03 -9.68
N GLU A 66 -1.51 8.59 -10.46
CA GLU A 66 -1.82 9.25 -11.74
C GLU A 66 -2.49 8.28 -12.72
N GLN A 67 -1.98 7.04 -12.84
CA GLN A 67 -2.60 6.01 -13.69
C GLN A 67 -4.01 5.65 -13.23
N ARG A 68 -4.28 5.67 -11.92
CA ARG A 68 -5.61 5.40 -11.38
C ARG A 68 -6.58 6.54 -11.64
N GLU A 69 -6.15 7.79 -11.47
CA GLU A 69 -6.95 8.97 -11.78
C GLU A 69 -7.27 9.04 -13.28
N ASN A 70 -6.31 8.64 -14.13
CA ASN A 70 -6.50 8.56 -15.58
C ASN A 70 -7.25 7.30 -16.05
N GLY A 71 -7.57 6.37 -15.15
CA GLY A 71 -8.23 5.09 -15.50
C GLY A 71 -7.37 4.11 -16.32
N THR A 72 -6.05 4.30 -16.35
CA THR A 72 -5.08 3.49 -17.12
C THR A 72 -4.28 2.51 -16.25
N PHE A 73 -4.62 2.38 -14.96
CA PHE A 73 -3.94 1.47 -14.06
C PHE A 73 -4.22 0.00 -14.42
N ALA A 74 -3.16 -0.75 -14.74
CA ALA A 74 -3.27 -2.15 -15.19
C ALA A 74 -3.47 -3.17 -14.06
N GLY A 75 -3.40 -2.74 -12.80
CA GLY A 75 -3.55 -3.62 -11.65
C GLY A 75 -5.02 -3.86 -11.25
N PRO A 76 -5.31 -4.97 -10.56
CA PRO A 76 -6.69 -5.35 -10.23
C PRO A 76 -7.18 -4.62 -8.95
N LEU A 77 -7.86 -3.49 -9.13
CA LEU A 77 -8.45 -2.64 -8.07
C LEU A 77 -9.92 -2.92 -7.77
#